data_AF-A0A5C7MS08-F1
#
_entry.id   AF-A0A5C7MS08-F1
#
_cell.length_a   1.000
_cell.length_b   1.000
_cell.length_c   1.000
_cell.angle_alpha   90.00
_cell.angle_beta   90.00
_cell.angle_gamma   90.00
#
_symmetry.space_group_name_H-M   'P 1'
#
loop_
_entity.id
_entity.type
_entity.pdbx_description
1 polymer ?
#
loop_
_entity_poly.entity_id
_entity_poly.type
_entity_poly.pdbx_seq_one_letter_code
_entity_poly.pdbx_strand_id
1 'polypeptide(L)'
;MGTAPYGVRLLVGAAVTAIEETRRLPHTILTYPMTVASQAANIVMHVQQNLAELVIKGDEALEQLFPPKDEQPEWATFDEDLESDADDDAPAAPRSTEGRFALYSSGEPESSNGQPKPATTSGAAPAIADELGYDALTLAQLRARLTSLRVADLEALLAYEEAGRARAPFVTLIANRITRATAK
;
A
#
# COMPACT_ATOMS: atom_id res chain seq x y z
N MET A 1 13.80 -19.68 -36.25
CA MET A 1 14.43 -19.20 -34.99
C MET A 1 13.50 -18.16 -34.39
N GLY A 2 12.67 -18.55 -33.42
CA GLY A 2 11.67 -17.65 -32.84
C GLY A 2 12.35 -16.56 -32.01
N THR A 3 12.24 -15.31 -32.46
CA THR A 3 12.74 -14.16 -31.70
C THR A 3 11.76 -13.83 -30.59
N ALA A 4 12.24 -13.77 -29.34
CA ALA A 4 11.41 -13.38 -28.21
C ALA A 4 10.73 -12.01 -28.45
N PRO A 5 9.47 -11.83 -28.01
CA PRO A 5 8.74 -10.57 -28.13
C PRO A 5 9.51 -9.38 -27.53
N TYR A 6 9.30 -8.19 -28.09
CA TYR A 6 10.02 -6.97 -27.68
C TYR A 6 9.93 -6.69 -26.16
N GLY A 7 8.75 -6.91 -25.57
CA GLY A 7 8.55 -6.77 -24.12
C GLY A 7 9.41 -7.73 -23.29
N VAL A 8 9.53 -8.98 -23.71
CA VAL A 8 10.38 -9.98 -23.04
C VAL A 8 11.85 -9.57 -23.12
N ARG A 9 12.31 -9.07 -24.26
CA ARG A 9 13.70 -8.59 -24.41
C ARG A 9 14.00 -7.36 -23.57
N LEU A 10 13.03 -6.46 -23.42
CA LEU A 10 13.15 -5.29 -22.57
C LEU A 10 13.23 -5.71 -21.10
N LEU A 11 12.37 -6.62 -20.64
CA LEU A 11 12.40 -7.15 -19.28
C LEU A 11 13.70 -7.92 -18.99
N VAL A 12 14.15 -8.75 -19.93
CA VAL A 12 15.43 -9.46 -19.82
C VAL A 12 16.60 -8.48 -19.79
N GLY A 13 16.60 -7.44 -20.64
CA GLY A 13 17.60 -6.39 -20.63
C GLY A 13 17.64 -5.62 -19.31
N ALA A 14 16.48 -5.20 -18.80
CA ALA A 14 16.36 -4.51 -17.52
C ALA A 14 16.79 -5.37 -16.33
N ALA A 15 16.45 -6.67 -16.33
CA ALA A 15 16.88 -7.62 -15.31
C ALA A 15 18.40 -7.81 -15.32
N VAL A 16 19.00 -7.93 -16.51
CA VAL A 16 20.45 -7.99 -16.67
C VAL A 16 21.12 -6.71 -16.15
N THR A 17 20.56 -5.53 -16.45
CA THR A 17 21.08 -4.25 -15.93
C THR A 17 20.97 -4.15 -14.41
N ALA A 18 19.87 -4.60 -13.81
CA ALA A 18 19.69 -4.61 -12.35
C ALA A 18 20.70 -5.53 -11.65
N ILE A 19 21.02 -6.69 -12.25
CA ILE A 19 22.05 -7.63 -11.75
C ILE A 19 23.45 -7.02 -11.84
N GLU A 20 23.78 -6.36 -12.94
CA GLU A 20 25.08 -5.69 -13.11
C GLU A 20 25.27 -4.57 -12.07
N GLU A 21 24.21 -3.79 -11.82
CA GLU A 21 24.24 -2.65 -10.89
C GLU A 21 24.29 -3.10 -9.42
N THR A 22 23.56 -4.17 -9.07
CA THR A 22 23.65 -4.79 -7.73
C THR A 22 25.03 -5.38 -7.44
N ARG A 23 25.78 -5.80 -8.46
CA ARG A 23 27.16 -6.26 -8.30
C ARG A 23 28.16 -5.11 -8.11
N ARG A 24 27.82 -3.88 -8.53
CA ARG A 24 28.61 -2.65 -8.32
C ARG A 24 28.37 -1.99 -6.96
N LEU A 25 27.18 -2.18 -6.38
CA LEU A 25 26.78 -1.69 -5.06
C LEU A 25 27.79 -1.87 -3.91
N PRO A 26 28.47 -3.03 -3.71
CA PRO A 26 29.35 -3.20 -2.56
C PRO A 26 30.51 -2.19 -2.52
N HIS A 27 30.97 -1.71 -3.68
CA HIS A 27 32.04 -0.71 -3.75
C HIS A 27 31.52 0.71 -3.50
N THR A 28 30.25 0.96 -3.79
CA THR A 28 29.60 2.28 -3.67
C THR A 28 29.10 2.58 -2.25
N ILE A 29 28.85 1.56 -1.41
CA ILE A 29 28.39 1.72 -0.02
C ILE A 29 29.36 2.55 0.84
N LEU A 30 30.67 2.54 0.54
CA LEU A 30 31.71 3.24 1.32
C LEU A 30 31.65 4.77 1.19
N THR A 31 31.12 5.28 0.08
CA THR A 31 31.04 6.74 -0.18
C THR A 31 29.68 7.33 0.16
N TYR A 32 28.71 6.48 0.50
CA TYR A 32 27.34 6.89 0.72
C TYR A 32 27.10 7.42 2.14
N PRO A 33 26.29 8.49 2.30
CA PRO A 33 25.90 8.97 3.62
C PRO A 33 25.12 7.88 4.37
N MET A 34 25.40 7.77 5.67
CA MET A 34 24.87 6.75 6.58
C MET A 34 23.32 6.68 6.59
N THR A 35 22.65 7.74 6.14
CA THR A 35 21.19 7.83 5.98
C THR A 35 20.64 6.89 4.92
N VAL A 36 21.37 6.61 3.83
CA VAL A 36 20.89 5.76 2.73
C VAL A 36 20.82 4.29 3.16
N ALA A 37 21.77 3.84 3.99
CA ALA A 37 21.72 2.51 4.58
C ALA A 37 20.48 2.33 5.48
N SER A 38 20.12 3.36 6.26
CA SER A 38 18.94 3.32 7.14
C SER A 38 17.62 3.33 6.36
N GLN A 39 17.54 4.11 5.27
CA GLN A 39 16.36 4.12 4.40
C GLN A 39 16.13 2.75 3.77
N ALA A 40 17.18 2.09 3.28
CA ALA A 40 17.09 0.75 2.71
C ALA A 40 16.57 -0.27 3.74
N ALA A 41 17.11 -0.26 4.97
CA ALA A 41 16.66 -1.14 6.04
C ALA A 41 15.17 -0.92 6.38
N ASN A 42 14.72 0.33 6.39
CA ASN A 42 13.33 0.66 6.65
C ASN A 42 12.40 0.11 5.56
N ILE A 43 12.80 0.22 4.29
CA ILE A 43 12.04 -0.31 3.16
C ILE A 43 11.92 -1.85 3.26
N VAL A 44 13.01 -2.55 3.57
CA VAL A 44 13.01 -4.01 3.69
C VAL A 44 12.04 -4.49 4.75
N MET A 45 12.00 -3.83 5.91
CA MET A 45 11.09 -4.21 6.99
C MET A 45 9.62 -4.09 6.57
N HIS A 46 9.26 -3.03 5.84
CA HIS A 46 7.90 -2.86 5.34
C HIS A 46 7.54 -3.89 4.26
N VAL A 47 8.51 -4.28 3.43
CA VAL A 47 8.31 -5.35 2.45
C VAL A 47 8.04 -6.67 3.16
N GLN A 48 8.87 -7.05 4.14
CA GLN A 48 8.70 -8.29 4.90
C GLN A 48 7.34 -8.37 5.62
N GLN A 49 6.84 -7.24 6.12
CA GLN A 49 5.55 -7.18 6.81
C GLN A 49 4.35 -7.28 5.86
N ASN A 50 4.49 -6.79 4.62
CA ASN A 50 3.37 -6.65 3.67
C ASN A 50 3.52 -7.55 2.43
N LEU A 51 4.29 -8.63 2.52
CA LEU A 51 4.50 -9.55 1.38
C LEU A 51 3.19 -10.10 0.83
N ALA A 52 2.25 -10.52 1.69
CA ALA A 52 0.99 -11.09 1.25
C ALA A 52 0.13 -10.09 0.47
N GLU A 53 0.01 -8.86 0.97
CA GLU A 53 -0.74 -7.79 0.31
C GLU A 53 -0.08 -7.36 -1.00
N LEU A 54 1.27 -7.36 -1.03
CA LEU A 54 2.02 -7.06 -2.25
C LEU A 54 1.86 -8.15 -3.32
N VAL A 55 1.81 -9.43 -2.90
CA VAL A 55 1.57 -10.57 -3.81
C VAL A 55 0.17 -10.50 -4.40
N ILE A 56 -0.85 -10.30 -3.57
CA ILE A 56 -2.25 -10.20 -4.03
C ILE A 56 -2.41 -9.03 -5.02
N LYS A 57 -1.86 -7.86 -4.68
CA LYS A 57 -1.92 -6.69 -5.55
C LYS A 57 -1.09 -6.86 -6.83
N GLY A 58 0.00 -7.62 -6.74
CA GLY A 58 0.83 -7.98 -7.89
C GLY A 58 0.06 -8.87 -8.86
N ASP A 59 -0.65 -9.87 -8.35
CA ASP A 59 -1.49 -10.78 -9.11
C ASP A 59 -2.64 -10.03 -9.81
N GLU A 60 -3.37 -9.18 -9.07
CA GLU A 60 -4.43 -8.32 -9.61
C GLU A 60 -3.92 -7.39 -10.74
N ALA A 61 -2.72 -6.82 -10.57
CA ALA A 61 -2.11 -5.96 -11.59
C ALA A 61 -1.63 -6.75 -12.82
N LEU A 62 -1.19 -8.00 -12.64
CA LEU A 62 -0.79 -8.91 -13.71
C LEU A 62 -2.00 -9.36 -14.53
N GLU A 63 -3.11 -9.73 -13.88
CA GLU A 63 -4.37 -10.09 -14.56
C GLU A 63 -4.94 -8.93 -15.38
N GLN A 64 -4.82 -7.70 -14.87
CA GLN A 64 -5.27 -6.50 -15.59
C GLN A 64 -4.40 -6.19 -16.82
N LEU A 65 -3.08 -6.44 -16.72
CA LEU A 65 -2.12 -6.15 -17.79
C LEU A 65 -2.06 -7.27 -18.84
N PHE A 66 -2.32 -8.51 -18.43
CA PHE A 66 -2.37 -9.69 -19.27
C PHE A 66 -3.74 -10.36 -19.11
N PRO A 67 -4.71 -10.00 -19.98
CA PRO A 67 -6.02 -10.65 -19.98
C PRO A 67 -5.85 -12.17 -20.00
N PRO A 68 -6.58 -12.93 -19.16
CA PRO A 68 -6.42 -14.36 -19.05
C PRO A 68 -6.61 -14.96 -20.45
N LYS A 69 -5.54 -15.58 -20.96
CA LYS A 69 -5.65 -16.53 -22.06
C LYS A 69 -5.95 -17.86 -21.40
N ASP A 70 -7.03 -18.51 -21.83
CA ASP A 70 -7.44 -19.86 -21.40
C ASP A 70 -6.45 -20.97 -21.84
N GLU A 71 -5.17 -20.66 -21.91
CA GLU A 71 -4.11 -21.64 -22.14
C GLU A 71 -3.54 -21.97 -20.76
N GLN A 72 -4.16 -22.96 -20.09
CA GLN A 72 -3.59 -23.59 -18.90
C GLN A 72 -2.19 -24.11 -19.28
N PRO A 73 -1.13 -23.49 -18.80
CA PRO A 73 0.21 -23.89 -19.21
C PRO A 73 0.59 -25.21 -18.50
N GLU A 74 1.46 -26.01 -19.11
CA GLU A 74 1.87 -27.36 -18.65
C GLU A 74 2.44 -27.44 -17.22
N TRP A 75 2.66 -26.31 -16.54
CA TRP A 75 3.08 -26.24 -15.13
C TRP A 75 1.91 -26.05 -14.15
N ALA A 76 0.72 -25.76 -14.65
CA ALA A 76 -0.53 -25.65 -13.91
C ALA A 76 -1.43 -26.89 -14.08
N THR A 77 -0.98 -27.88 -14.86
CA THR A 77 -1.55 -29.24 -14.89
C THR A 77 -0.90 -30.06 -13.79
N PHE A 78 -1.70 -30.64 -12.90
CA PHE A 78 -1.18 -31.53 -11.86
C PHE A 78 -0.95 -32.92 -12.45
N ASP A 79 0.18 -33.53 -12.10
CA ASP A 79 0.48 -34.91 -12.50
C ASP A 79 -0.59 -35.92 -12.02
N GLU A 80 -1.44 -35.53 -11.04
CA GLU A 80 -2.60 -36.29 -10.56
C GLU A 80 -3.70 -36.47 -11.63
N ASP A 81 -3.78 -35.59 -12.64
CA ASP A 81 -4.72 -35.72 -13.76
C ASP A 81 -4.18 -36.68 -14.86
N LEU A 82 -2.93 -37.16 -14.75
CA LEU A 82 -2.33 -38.10 -15.71
C LEU A 82 -2.63 -39.58 -15.40
N GLU A 83 -3.31 -39.89 -14.28
CA GLU A 83 -3.61 -41.27 -13.88
C GLU A 83 -5.06 -41.40 -13.38
N SER A 84 -6.06 -41.24 -14.27
CA SER A 84 -7.43 -41.72 -13.99
C SER A 84 -8.23 -42.15 -15.23
N ASP A 85 -7.56 -42.50 -16.33
CA ASP A 85 -8.19 -43.22 -17.46
C ASP A 85 -8.14 -44.75 -17.30
N ALA A 86 -7.84 -45.25 -16.10
CA ALA A 86 -7.90 -46.67 -15.76
C ALA A 86 -8.78 -46.89 -14.53
N ASP A 87 -10.05 -47.18 -14.78
CA ASP A 87 -10.99 -47.96 -13.96
C ASP A 87 -10.92 -47.79 -12.42
N ASP A 88 -11.89 -47.09 -11.81
CA ASP A 88 -12.90 -47.78 -10.98
C ASP A 88 -13.99 -46.83 -10.45
N ASP A 89 -15.20 -47.36 -10.41
CA ASP A 89 -16.47 -46.76 -9.97
C ASP A 89 -16.52 -46.67 -8.42
N ALA A 90 -16.65 -45.45 -7.87
CA ALA A 90 -16.96 -45.27 -6.44
C ALA A 90 -17.83 -44.01 -6.19
N PRO A 91 -18.93 -44.11 -5.42
CA PRO A 91 -19.89 -43.01 -5.27
C PRO A 91 -19.39 -41.89 -4.35
N ALA A 92 -19.53 -40.67 -4.85
CA ALA A 92 -19.17 -39.42 -4.17
C ALA A 92 -20.00 -39.17 -2.89
N ALA A 93 -19.32 -38.92 -1.78
CA ALA A 93 -19.91 -38.41 -0.55
C ALA A 93 -20.07 -36.87 -0.62
N PRO A 94 -21.22 -36.28 -0.23
CA PRO A 94 -21.41 -34.84 -0.28
C PRO A 94 -20.62 -34.15 0.85
N ARG A 95 -19.68 -33.28 0.47
CA ARG A 95 -18.93 -32.42 1.39
C ARG A 95 -19.79 -31.20 1.76
N SER A 96 -20.48 -31.30 2.89
CA SER A 96 -21.23 -30.19 3.50
C SER A 96 -20.30 -29.22 4.24
N THR A 97 -19.90 -28.11 3.60
CA THR A 97 -19.40 -26.91 4.32
C THR A 97 -19.75 -25.61 3.58
N GLU A 98 -20.98 -25.48 3.12
CA GLU A 98 -21.54 -24.21 2.65
C GLU A 98 -22.33 -23.59 3.81
N GLY A 99 -21.98 -22.36 4.24
CA GLY A 99 -22.91 -21.56 5.05
C GLY A 99 -22.44 -20.99 6.40
N ARG A 100 -21.14 -20.88 6.71
CA ARG A 100 -20.70 -20.20 7.95
C ARG A 100 -20.00 -18.84 7.78
N PHE A 101 -19.81 -18.36 6.56
CA PHE A 101 -19.07 -17.13 6.29
C PHE A 101 -19.93 -15.93 5.85
N ALA A 102 -21.26 -16.08 5.76
CA ALA A 102 -22.16 -15.02 5.30
C ALA A 102 -22.63 -14.03 6.39
N LEU A 103 -22.09 -14.09 7.62
CA LEU A 103 -22.60 -13.32 8.77
C LEU A 103 -21.94 -11.95 9.02
N TYR A 104 -21.05 -11.48 8.14
CA TYR A 104 -20.42 -10.16 8.30
C TYR A 104 -20.49 -9.24 7.07
N SER A 105 -21.32 -9.54 6.07
CA SER A 105 -21.63 -8.57 5.01
C SER A 105 -22.76 -7.63 5.46
N SER A 106 -22.44 -6.72 6.37
CA SER A 106 -23.33 -5.61 6.73
C SER A 106 -22.52 -4.45 7.29
N GLY A 107 -22.43 -3.36 6.52
CA GLY A 107 -21.94 -2.08 7.01
C GLY A 107 -21.25 -1.22 5.96
N GLU A 108 -21.97 -0.83 4.91
CA GLU A 108 -21.56 0.23 3.98
C GLU A 108 -21.69 1.59 4.70
N PRO A 109 -20.63 2.42 4.83
CA PRO A 109 -20.80 3.82 5.11
C PRO A 109 -20.89 4.59 3.79
N GLU A 110 -22.12 4.97 3.44
CA GLU A 110 -22.47 6.00 2.46
C GLU A 110 -21.54 7.22 2.59
N SER A 111 -20.60 7.36 1.63
CA SER A 111 -19.77 8.54 1.50
C SER A 111 -20.56 9.64 0.80
N SER A 112 -21.23 10.47 1.60
CA SER A 112 -21.82 11.72 1.13
C SER A 112 -20.71 12.68 0.70
N ASN A 113 -20.53 12.83 -0.62
CA ASN A 113 -19.60 13.78 -1.20
C ASN A 113 -20.18 15.20 -1.12
N GLY A 114 -20.07 15.81 0.06
CA GLY A 114 -20.43 17.21 0.32
C GLY A 114 -19.33 18.14 -0.18
N GLN A 115 -19.53 18.75 -1.34
CA GLN A 115 -18.66 19.77 -1.91
C GLN A 115 -18.55 20.99 -0.97
N PRO A 116 -17.36 21.44 -0.53
CA PRO A 116 -17.24 22.63 0.30
C PRO A 116 -17.21 23.90 -0.56
N LYS A 117 -18.21 24.75 -0.35
CA LYS A 117 -18.21 26.17 -0.69
C LYS A 117 -17.13 26.90 0.13
N PRO A 118 -16.30 27.78 -0.45
CA PRO A 118 -15.26 28.46 0.31
C PRO A 118 -15.88 29.55 1.19
N ALA A 119 -15.73 29.41 2.51
CA ALA A 119 -15.92 30.49 3.46
C ALA A 119 -14.51 30.97 3.88
N THR A 120 -14.14 32.14 3.39
CA THR A 120 -12.93 32.87 3.75
C THR A 120 -13.14 33.57 5.09
N THR A 121 -12.51 33.04 6.14
CA THR A 121 -12.08 33.80 7.31
C THR A 121 -10.70 33.27 7.71
N SER A 122 -9.66 33.67 6.97
CA SER A 122 -8.28 33.45 7.40
C SER A 122 -7.98 34.35 8.60
N GLY A 123 -8.29 33.87 9.80
CA GLY A 123 -7.44 34.16 10.95
C GLY A 123 -6.06 33.61 10.63
N ALA A 124 -5.01 34.41 10.89
CA ALA A 124 -3.63 34.14 10.50
C ALA A 124 -3.27 32.65 10.67
N ALA A 125 -3.11 31.95 9.54
CA ALA A 125 -2.71 30.56 9.56
C ALA A 125 -1.32 30.45 10.19
N PRO A 126 -1.05 29.46 11.04
CA PRO A 126 0.31 29.22 11.50
C PRO A 126 1.18 28.88 10.29
N ALA A 127 2.45 29.32 10.30
CA ALA A 127 3.38 29.10 9.18
C ALA A 127 3.41 27.62 8.73
N ILE A 128 3.26 26.70 9.70
CA ILE A 128 3.23 25.26 9.44
C ILE A 128 1.98 24.80 8.67
N ALA A 129 0.83 25.46 8.84
CA ALA A 129 -0.38 25.13 8.08
C ALA A 129 -0.24 25.52 6.61
N ASP A 130 0.39 26.67 6.33
CA ASP A 130 0.68 27.12 4.97
C ASP A 130 1.77 26.25 4.31
N GLU A 131 2.86 25.95 5.02
CA GLU A 131 3.94 25.10 4.51
C GLU A 131 3.47 23.70 4.14
N LEU A 132 2.55 23.12 4.91
CA LEU A 132 1.97 21.83 4.58
C LEU A 132 0.81 21.91 3.58
N GLY A 133 0.22 23.09 3.36
CA GLY A 133 -1.04 23.20 2.63
C GLY A 133 -2.19 22.49 3.36
N TYR A 134 -2.24 22.62 4.69
CA TYR A 134 -3.09 21.84 5.61
C TYR A 134 -4.56 21.74 5.18
N ASP A 135 -5.13 22.82 4.67
CA ASP A 135 -6.53 22.86 4.22
C ASP A 135 -6.83 21.92 3.04
N ALA A 136 -5.84 21.57 2.22
CA ALA A 136 -5.98 20.66 1.09
C ALA A 136 -5.66 19.19 1.43
N LEU A 137 -5.15 18.91 2.63
CA LEU A 137 -4.76 17.54 3.02
C LEU A 137 -5.97 16.66 3.35
N THR A 138 -5.90 15.41 2.89
CA THR A 138 -6.82 14.36 3.37
C THR A 138 -6.41 13.87 4.76
N LEU A 139 -7.34 13.25 5.47
CA LEU A 139 -7.09 12.70 6.82
C LEU A 139 -5.89 11.72 6.83
N ALA A 140 -5.79 10.85 5.82
CA ALA A 140 -4.72 9.87 5.71
C ALA A 140 -3.36 10.54 5.45
N GLN A 141 -3.32 11.54 4.57
CA GLN A 141 -2.11 12.30 4.30
C GLN A 141 -1.66 13.10 5.52
N LEU A 142 -2.61 13.72 6.24
CA LEU A 142 -2.33 14.42 7.49
C LEU A 142 -1.74 13.45 8.52
N ARG A 143 -2.32 12.26 8.70
CA ARG A 143 -1.81 11.24 9.61
C ARG A 143 -0.34 10.88 9.32
N ALA A 144 0.00 10.66 8.06
CA ALA A 144 1.37 10.35 7.66
C ALA A 144 2.33 11.49 8.03
N ARG A 145 1.95 12.74 7.74
CA ARG A 145 2.76 13.95 7.99
C ARG A 145 2.92 14.26 9.48
N LEU A 146 1.89 14.08 10.30
CA LEU A 146 1.94 14.35 11.75
C LEU A 146 2.97 13.48 12.51
N THR A 147 3.44 12.38 11.92
CA THR A 147 4.50 11.57 12.54
C THR A 147 5.85 12.28 12.57
N SER A 148 6.14 13.14 11.59
CA SER A 148 7.40 13.89 11.50
C SER A 148 7.39 15.28 12.13
N LEU A 149 6.22 15.81 12.52
CA LEU A 149 6.09 17.13 13.13
C LEU A 149 6.48 17.12 14.63
N ARG A 150 6.97 18.27 15.12
CA ARG A 150 7.31 18.45 16.54
C ARG A 150 6.07 18.79 17.36
N VAL A 151 6.13 18.60 18.68
CA VAL A 151 5.00 18.86 19.60
C VAL A 151 4.48 20.29 19.46
N ALA A 152 5.36 21.29 19.40
CA ALA A 152 4.97 22.69 19.22
C ALA A 152 4.17 22.93 17.91
N ASP A 153 4.57 22.28 16.82
CA ASP A 153 3.89 22.39 15.53
C ASP A 153 2.51 21.71 15.57
N LEU A 154 2.40 20.58 16.28
CA LEU A 154 1.14 19.85 16.47
C LEU A 154 0.14 20.67 17.30
N GLU A 155 0.60 21.34 18.35
CA GLU A 155 -0.24 22.23 19.17
C GLU A 155 -0.73 23.44 18.38
N ALA A 156 0.14 24.05 17.56
CA ALA A 156 -0.24 25.14 16.66
C ALA A 156 -1.29 24.70 15.61
N LEU A 157 -1.16 23.49 15.06
CA LEU A 157 -2.15 22.92 14.15
C LEU A 157 -3.47 22.58 14.83
N LEU A 158 -3.44 22.10 16.08
CA LEU A 158 -4.64 21.83 16.86
C LEU A 158 -5.43 23.11 17.10
N ALA A 159 -4.75 24.17 17.57
CA ALA A 159 -5.37 25.47 17.80
C ALA A 159 -5.96 26.08 16.51
N TYR A 160 -5.27 25.92 15.38
CA TYR A 160 -5.77 26.37 14.08
C TYR A 160 -7.03 25.63 13.63
N GLU A 161 -7.07 24.30 13.78
CA GLU A 161 -8.25 23.51 13.39
C GLU A 161 -9.43 23.79 14.32
N GLU A 162 -9.22 23.94 15.63
CA GLU A 162 -10.27 24.28 16.61
C GLU A 162 -10.83 25.69 16.40
N ALA A 163 -9.98 26.66 16.03
CA ALA A 163 -10.41 28.03 15.72
C ALA A 163 -11.10 28.16 14.35
N GLY A 164 -10.78 27.25 13.42
CA GLY A 164 -11.30 27.25 12.06
C GLY A 164 -12.54 26.37 11.88
N ARG A 165 -12.32 25.16 11.34
CA ARG A 165 -13.39 24.28 10.84
C ARG A 165 -13.79 23.18 11.83
N ALA A 166 -13.01 22.99 12.90
CA ALA A 166 -13.25 22.07 14.00
C ALA A 166 -13.69 20.66 13.56
N ARG A 167 -13.03 20.08 12.55
CA ARG A 167 -13.36 18.74 12.06
C ARG A 167 -12.97 17.71 13.10
N ALA A 168 -13.95 17.09 13.75
CA ALA A 168 -13.74 16.12 14.84
C ALA A 168 -12.72 15.00 14.52
N PRO A 169 -12.67 14.41 13.30
CA PRO A 169 -11.65 13.42 12.95
C PRO A 169 -10.23 13.98 12.96
N PHE A 170 -10.04 15.24 12.56
CA PHE A 170 -8.73 15.90 12.48
C PHE A 170 -8.23 16.28 13.88
N VAL A 171 -9.10 16.90 14.69
CA VAL A 171 -8.82 17.27 16.09
C VAL A 171 -8.42 16.04 16.91
N THR A 172 -9.21 14.96 16.83
CA THR A 172 -8.93 13.71 17.56
C THR A 172 -7.59 13.10 17.17
N LEU A 173 -7.23 13.17 15.89
CA LEU A 173 -6.00 12.59 15.38
C LEU A 173 -4.77 13.39 15.84
N ILE A 174 -4.84 14.73 15.77
CA ILE A 174 -3.77 15.61 16.25
C ILE A 174 -3.59 15.46 17.76
N ALA A 175 -4.67 15.48 18.55
CA ALA A 175 -4.62 15.29 20.00
C ALA A 175 -3.99 13.95 20.42
N ASN A 176 -4.36 12.86 19.74
CA ASN A 176 -3.76 11.53 19.97
C ASN A 176 -2.28 11.48 19.56
N ARG A 177 -1.86 12.26 18.57
CA ARG A 177 -0.45 12.34 18.19
C ARG A 177 0.36 13.11 19.22
N ILE A 178 -0.18 14.22 19.74
CA ILE A 178 0.44 15.03 20.79
C ILE A 178 0.70 14.18 22.03
N THR A 179 -0.32 13.48 22.54
CA THR A 179 -0.18 12.61 23.73
C THR A 179 0.87 11.51 23.54
N ARG A 180 0.98 10.92 22.34
CA ARG A 180 2.04 9.94 22.02
C ARG A 180 3.42 10.55 21.87
N ALA A 181 3.51 11.80 21.42
CA ALA A 181 4.78 12.50 21.22
C ALA A 181 5.35 13.02 22.55
N THR A 182 4.51 13.42 23.49
CA THR A 182 4.91 13.89 24.82
C THR A 182 5.20 12.76 25.81
N ALA A 183 4.64 11.57 25.58
CA ALA A 183 4.90 10.39 26.40
C ALA A 183 6.24 9.68 26.09
N LYS A 184 6.99 10.16 25.09
CA LYS A 184 8.28 9.60 24.67
C LYS A 184 9.43 10.49 25.09
#